data_AF-A0AAD9EZ33-F1
#
_entry.id   AF-A0AAD9EZ33-F1
#
_cell.length_a   1.000
_cell.length_b   1.000
_cell.length_c   1.000
_cell.angle_alpha   90.00
_cell.angle_beta   90.00
_cell.angle_gamma   90.00
#
_symmetry.space_group_name_H-M   'P 1'
#
loop_
_entity.id
_entity.type
_entity.pdbx_description
1 polymer ?
#
loop_
_entity_poly.entity_id
_entity_poly.type
_entity_poly.pdbx_seq_one_letter_code
_entity_poly.pdbx_strand_id
1 'polypeptide(L)'
;MFKQAATYSNTTNIQEYTETVTGYITKCIEDVTHTRSITIRANQKPWLTGEVHRLLRARNIAFREGNPAGLRAARADLSRGIRKAKRQYTRKITAHFSDSRDTEPVAGY
;
A
#
# COMPACT_ATOMS: atom_id res chain seq x y z
N MET A 1 1.48 14.64 -38.67
CA MET A 1 0.21 14.55 -37.93
C MET A 1 -0.11 15.82 -37.18
N PHE A 2 0.32 16.03 -35.92
CA PHE A 2 -0.10 17.21 -35.12
C PHE A 2 0.30 18.57 -35.73
N LYS A 3 1.54 18.72 -36.19
CA LYS A 3 2.01 19.94 -36.86
C LYS A 3 1.24 20.25 -38.16
N GLN A 4 0.90 19.21 -38.93
CA GLN A 4 0.11 19.35 -40.16
C GLN A 4 -1.32 19.81 -39.87
N ALA A 5 -1.93 19.30 -38.80
CA ALA A 5 -3.27 19.71 -38.38
C ALA A 5 -3.33 21.19 -37.96
N ALA A 6 -2.25 21.71 -37.34
CA ALA A 6 -2.16 23.09 -36.89
C ALA A 6 -1.56 24.06 -37.94
N THR A 7 -1.38 23.64 -39.19
CA THR A 7 -0.79 24.49 -40.24
C THR A 7 -1.83 24.88 -41.28
N TYR A 8 -2.02 26.19 -41.46
CA TYR A 8 -2.92 26.77 -42.47
C TYR A 8 -2.10 27.63 -43.42
N SER A 9 -2.20 27.40 -44.73
CA SER A 9 -1.56 28.26 -45.75
C SER A 9 -0.09 28.61 -45.46
N ASN A 10 0.71 27.61 -45.04
CA ASN A 10 2.12 27.71 -44.64
C ASN A 10 2.44 28.41 -43.31
N THR A 11 1.45 28.86 -42.53
CA THR A 11 1.68 29.34 -41.15
C THR A 11 1.19 28.30 -40.15
N THR A 12 2.05 27.94 -39.19
CA THR A 12 1.70 27.00 -38.12
C THR A 12 1.20 27.79 -36.91
N ASN A 13 -0.02 27.49 -36.47
CA ASN A 13 -0.56 28.00 -35.22
C ASN A 13 0.13 27.27 -34.05
N ILE A 14 1.03 27.98 -33.37
CA ILE A 14 1.83 27.42 -32.27
C ILE A 14 0.94 27.02 -31.09
N GLN A 15 -0.12 27.77 -30.82
CA GLN A 15 -1.03 27.50 -29.72
C GLN A 15 -1.77 26.18 -29.96
N GLU A 16 -2.39 26.03 -31.13
CA GLU A 16 -3.11 24.82 -31.52
C GLU A 16 -2.18 23.59 -31.59
N TYR A 17 -0.96 23.77 -32.10
CA TYR A 17 0.03 22.69 -32.10
C TYR A 17 0.40 22.24 -30.69
N THR A 18 0.56 23.19 -29.75
CA THR A 18 0.89 22.90 -28.35
C THR A 18 -0.27 22.22 -27.63
N GLU A 19 -1.50 22.68 -27.84
CA GLU A 19 -2.72 22.11 -27.26
C GLU A 19 -2.96 20.69 -27.74
N THR A 20 -2.81 20.43 -29.03
CA THR A 20 -3.03 19.09 -29.61
C THR A 20 -1.99 18.07 -29.13
N VAL A 21 -0.71 18.46 -29.04
CA VAL A 21 0.35 17.59 -28.51
C VAL A 21 0.15 17.32 -27.01
N THR A 22 -0.14 18.36 -26.23
CA THR A 22 -0.37 18.22 -24.78
C THR A 22 -1.61 17.36 -24.51
N GLY A 23 -2.69 17.58 -25.26
CA GLY A 23 -3.91 16.79 -25.17
C GLY A 23 -3.69 15.31 -25.49
N TYR A 24 -2.89 15.00 -26.50
CA TYR A 24 -2.53 13.62 -26.82
C TYR A 24 -1.73 12.95 -25.69
N ILE A 25 -0.74 13.65 -25.12
CA ILE A 25 0.04 13.14 -23.98
C ILE A 25 -0.87 12.86 -22.78
N THR A 26 -1.76 13.80 -22.44
CA THR A 26 -2.73 13.61 -21.34
C THR A 26 -3.64 12.43 -21.59
N LYS A 27 -4.17 12.28 -22.81
CA LYS A 27 -4.99 11.12 -23.21
C LYS A 27 -4.23 9.81 -23.01
N CYS A 28 -2.96 9.74 -23.43
CA CYS A 28 -2.13 8.56 -23.22
C CYS A 28 -1.90 8.26 -21.74
N ILE A 29 -1.69 9.30 -20.93
CA ILE A 29 -1.56 9.14 -19.47
C ILE A 29 -2.84 8.57 -18.87
N GLU A 30 -4.01 9.09 -19.25
CA GLU A 30 -5.30 8.62 -18.77
C GLU A 30 -5.62 7.19 -19.22
N ASP A 31 -5.28 6.83 -20.46
CA ASP A 31 -5.54 5.50 -21.01
C ASP A 31 -4.64 4.42 -20.39
N VAL A 32 -3.38 4.77 -20.07
CA VAL A 32 -2.39 3.83 -19.50
C VAL A 32 -2.43 3.82 -17.97
N THR A 33 -2.80 4.92 -17.32
CA THR A 33 -2.75 5.06 -15.87
C THR A 33 -4.13 4.88 -15.26
N HIS A 34 -4.35 3.75 -14.60
CA HIS A 34 -5.57 3.52 -13.84
C HIS A 34 -5.44 4.01 -12.40
N THR A 35 -6.16 5.07 -12.05
CA THR A 35 -6.32 5.50 -10.65
C THR A 35 -7.22 4.50 -9.92
N ARG A 36 -6.72 3.92 -8.83
CA ARG A 36 -7.47 2.99 -7.98
C ARG A 36 -7.60 3.55 -6.58
N SER A 37 -8.82 3.73 -6.11
CA SER A 37 -9.10 4.11 -4.72
C SER A 37 -9.04 2.87 -3.82
N ILE A 38 -8.10 2.86 -2.87
CA ILE A 38 -7.94 1.76 -1.91
C ILE A 38 -8.54 2.21 -0.57
N THR A 39 -9.70 1.66 -0.20
CA THR A 39 -10.31 1.91 1.11
C THR A 39 -9.74 0.94 2.16
N ILE A 40 -9.04 1.49 3.16
CA ILE A 40 -8.53 0.71 4.30
C ILE A 40 -9.57 0.75 5.42
N ARG A 41 -10.18 -0.40 5.74
CA ARG A 41 -11.23 -0.52 6.77
C ARG A 41 -10.63 -0.76 8.16
N ALA A 42 -11.37 -0.39 9.21
CA ALA A 42 -10.97 -0.58 10.61
C ALA A 42 -10.88 -2.05 11.07
N ASN A 43 -11.38 -3.02 10.30
CA ASN A 43 -11.20 -4.45 10.56
C ASN A 43 -9.88 -5.00 9.99
N GLN A 44 -8.86 -4.15 9.85
CA GLN A 44 -7.52 -4.67 9.61
C GLN A 44 -7.15 -5.57 10.78
N LYS A 45 -6.53 -6.70 10.46
CA LYS A 45 -5.98 -7.60 11.47
C LYS A 45 -5.14 -6.75 12.44
N PRO A 46 -5.45 -6.73 13.75
CA PRO A 46 -4.79 -5.81 14.68
C PRO A 46 -3.27 -6.02 14.79
N TRP A 47 -2.80 -7.21 14.39
CA TRP A 47 -1.39 -7.58 14.30
C TRP A 47 -0.73 -7.21 12.95
N LEU A 48 -1.47 -6.63 12.00
CA LEU A 48 -0.96 -6.17 10.70
C LEU A 48 -0.35 -4.77 10.82
N THR A 49 0.74 -4.69 11.59
CA THR A 49 1.42 -3.42 11.87
C THR A 49 2.23 -2.91 10.68
N GLY A 50 2.75 -1.68 10.75
CA GLY A 50 3.64 -1.12 9.73
C GLY A 50 4.89 -1.97 9.46
N GLU A 51 5.39 -2.65 10.48
CA GLU A 51 6.52 -3.58 10.36
C GLU A 51 6.16 -4.84 9.56
N VAL A 52 4.97 -5.41 9.79
CA VAL A 52 4.50 -6.55 8.99
C VAL A 52 4.29 -6.14 7.53
N HIS A 53 3.81 -4.92 7.26
CA HIS A 53 3.74 -4.37 5.90
C HIS A 53 5.11 -4.23 5.24
N ARG A 54 6.13 -3.77 5.99
CA ARG A 54 7.51 -3.68 5.50
C ARG A 54 8.05 -5.05 5.10
N LEU A 55 7.81 -6.07 5.93
CA LEU A 55 8.21 -7.46 5.65
C LEU A 55 7.48 -8.04 4.43
N LEU A 56 6.18 -7.74 4.26
CA LEU A 56 5.41 -8.11 3.07
C LEU A 56 5.99 -7.47 1.81
N ARG A 57 6.36 -6.19 1.86
CA ARG A 57 7.01 -5.49 0.75
C ARG A 57 8.37 -6.11 0.41
N ALA A 58 9.21 -6.36 1.40
CA ALA A 58 10.51 -7.02 1.19
C ALA A 58 10.37 -8.39 0.52
N ARG A 59 9.39 -9.19 0.96
CA ARG A 59 9.08 -10.48 0.31
C ARG A 59 8.65 -10.31 -1.15
N ASN A 60 7.78 -9.34 -1.43
CA ASN A 60 7.29 -9.09 -2.78
C ASN A 60 8.40 -8.59 -3.72
N ILE A 61 9.31 -7.77 -3.22
CA ILE A 61 10.50 -7.33 -3.97
C ILE A 61 11.37 -8.53 -4.32
N ALA A 62 11.76 -9.34 -3.33
CA ALA A 62 12.57 -10.54 -3.57
C ALA A 62 11.92 -11.54 -4.54
N PHE A 63 10.58 -11.65 -4.52
CA PHE A 63 9.84 -12.45 -5.50
C PHE A 63 9.93 -11.88 -6.92
N ARG A 64 9.75 -10.56 -7.08
CA ARG A 64 9.82 -9.90 -8.40
C ARG A 64 11.24 -9.92 -8.99
N GLU A 65 12.25 -9.84 -8.15
CA GLU A 65 13.66 -9.92 -8.54
C GLU A 65 14.12 -11.35 -8.87
N GLY A 66 13.27 -12.36 -8.62
CA GLY A 66 13.61 -13.76 -8.92
C GLY A 66 14.72 -14.34 -8.03
N ASN A 67 15.08 -13.71 -6.92
CA ASN A 67 16.14 -14.16 -6.00
C ASN A 67 15.62 -15.24 -5.03
N PRO A 68 15.94 -16.54 -5.20
CA PRO A 68 15.34 -17.60 -4.40
C PRO A 68 15.83 -17.60 -2.95
N ALA A 69 17.12 -17.30 -2.73
CA ALA A 69 17.71 -17.22 -1.40
C ALA A 69 17.13 -16.02 -0.61
N GLY A 70 17.05 -14.86 -1.25
CA GLY A 70 16.41 -13.66 -0.69
C GLY A 70 14.94 -13.88 -0.39
N LEU A 71 14.21 -14.58 -1.27
CA LEU A 71 12.80 -14.91 -1.06
C LEU A 71 12.61 -15.84 0.15
N ARG A 72 13.49 -16.84 0.33
CA ARG A 72 13.44 -17.77 1.47
C ARG A 72 13.71 -17.04 2.78
N ALA A 73 14.72 -16.17 2.81
CA ALA A 73 15.01 -15.32 3.97
C ALA A 73 13.83 -14.40 4.32
N ALA A 74 13.31 -13.66 3.33
CA ALA A 74 12.19 -12.74 3.51
C ALA A 74 10.90 -13.45 4.00
N ARG A 75 10.64 -14.69 3.55
CA ARG A 75 9.53 -15.52 4.05
C ARG A 75 9.72 -15.91 5.52
N ALA A 76 10.94 -16.25 5.92
CA ALA A 76 11.27 -16.60 7.30
C ALA A 76 11.14 -15.37 8.22
N ASP A 77 11.63 -14.22 7.78
CA ASP A 77 11.48 -12.94 8.50
C ASP A 77 10.02 -12.53 8.64
N LEU A 78 9.24 -12.60 7.56
CA LEU A 78 7.81 -12.34 7.59
C LEU A 78 7.09 -13.23 8.61
N SER A 79 7.40 -14.52 8.62
CA SER A 79 6.81 -15.48 9.56
C SER A 79 7.16 -15.15 11.01
N ARG A 80 8.42 -14.75 11.29
CA ARG A 80 8.85 -14.26 12.61
C ARG A 80 8.14 -12.97 13.01
N GLY A 81 8.07 -12.00 12.10
CA GLY A 81 7.42 -10.70 12.31
C GLY A 81 5.94 -10.85 12.63
N ILE A 82 5.20 -11.67 11.88
CA ILE A 82 3.78 -11.96 12.16
C ILE A 82 3.61 -12.60 13.54
N ARG A 83 4.44 -13.59 13.90
CA ARG A 83 4.38 -14.21 15.24
C ARG A 83 4.63 -13.19 16.34
N LYS A 84 5.63 -12.30 16.17
CA LYS A 84 5.93 -11.22 17.12
C LYS A 84 4.76 -10.24 17.25
N ALA A 85 4.21 -9.77 16.14
CA ALA A 85 3.11 -8.82 16.13
C ALA A 85 1.83 -9.39 16.77
N LYS A 86 1.50 -10.66 16.49
CA LYS A 86 0.40 -11.36 17.15
C LYS A 86 0.61 -11.44 18.66
N ARG A 87 1.80 -11.85 19.12
CA ARG A 87 2.13 -11.92 20.55
C ARG A 87 2.03 -10.55 21.23
N GLN A 88 2.52 -9.50 20.60
CA GLN A 88 2.43 -8.12 21.12
C GLN A 88 0.97 -7.68 21.25
N TYR A 89 0.15 -7.95 20.24
CA TYR A 89 -1.28 -7.65 20.30
C TYR A 89 -1.98 -8.44 21.42
N THR A 90 -1.76 -9.75 21.53
CA THR A 90 -2.31 -10.56 22.63
C THR A 90 -1.90 -10.00 23.98
N ARG A 91 -0.61 -9.68 24.19
CA ARG A 91 -0.13 -9.06 25.45
C ARG A 91 -0.84 -7.75 25.76
N LYS A 92 -1.02 -6.88 24.77
CA LYS A 92 -1.74 -5.61 24.94
C LYS A 92 -3.17 -5.86 25.41
N ILE A 93 -3.87 -6.80 24.77
CA ILE A 93 -5.25 -7.14 25.13
C ILE A 93 -5.32 -7.76 26.53
N THR A 94 -4.47 -8.74 26.86
CA THR A 94 -4.44 -9.34 28.20
C THR A 94 -4.12 -8.32 29.28
N ALA A 95 -3.20 -7.38 29.02
CA ALA A 95 -2.88 -6.30 29.95
C ALA A 95 -4.11 -5.46 30.32
N HIS A 96 -4.97 -5.14 29.34
CA HIS A 96 -6.22 -4.41 29.59
C HIS A 96 -7.18 -5.16 30.52
N PHE A 97 -7.16 -6.49 30.53
CA PHE A 97 -8.02 -7.30 31.39
C PHE A 97 -7.39 -7.61 32.76
N SER A 98 -6.07 -7.56 32.89
CA SER A 98 -5.38 -7.75 34.16
C SER A 98 -5.25 -6.48 35.00
N ASP A 99 -5.43 -5.30 34.40
CA ASP A 99 -5.36 -4.00 35.08
C ASP A 99 -6.72 -3.60 35.69
N SER A 100 -7.82 -4.13 35.15
CA SER A 100 -9.14 -4.06 35.78
C SER A 100 -9.19 -5.01 36.99
N ARG A 101 -8.92 -4.46 38.18
CA ARG A 101 -9.32 -5.06 39.45
C ARG A 101 -10.85 -5.00 39.60
N ASP A 102 -11.56 -5.75 38.76
CA ASP A 102 -12.91 -6.22 39.09
C ASP A 102 -12.76 -7.46 39.98
N THR A 103 -12.14 -7.25 41.15
CA THR A 103 -12.31 -8.13 42.30
C THR A 103 -13.19 -7.35 43.27
N GLU A 104 -14.48 -7.31 43.00
CA GLU A 104 -15.45 -7.06 44.07
C GLU A 104 -15.27 -8.22 45.07
N PRO A 105 -14.86 -7.96 46.32
CA PRO A 105 -15.00 -8.96 47.35
C PRO A 105 -16.50 -9.05 47.64
N VAL A 106 -17.15 -10.09 47.12
CA VAL A 106 -18.45 -10.52 47.64
C VAL A 106 -18.24 -10.85 49.12
N ALA A 107 -18.52 -9.88 49.98
CA ALA A 107 -18.59 -10.04 51.42
C ALA A 107 -19.82 -10.90 51.73
N GLY A 108 -19.62 -12.22 51.69
CA GLY A 108 -20.55 -13.21 52.21
C GLY A 108 -19.92 -13.89 53.40
N TYR A 109 -20.43 -13.55 54.59
CA TYR A 109 -20.73 -14.36 55.79
C TYR A 109 -20.65 -13.49 57.05
#